data_AF-A0A9P5Z807-F1
#
_entry.id   AF-A0A9P5Z807-F1
#
_cell.length_a   1.000
_cell.length_b   1.000
_cell.length_c   1.000
_cell.angle_alpha   90.00
_cell.angle_beta   90.00
_cell.angle_gamma   90.00
#
_symmetry.space_group_name_H-M   'P 1'
#
loop_
_entity.id
_entity.type
_entity.pdbx_description
1 polymer ?
#
loop_
_entity_poly.entity_id
_entity_poly.type
_entity_poly.pdbx_seq_one_letter_code
_entity_poly.pdbx_strand_id
1 'polypeptide(L)'
;MPSLVSSPIATALSSYDKTAVLEAIKANPTWQTIEELGDTFVELAKEKPYESQRLASILAELEHDPEVPFIKTLDFNRQPVEKPYSQIVTAIVFDLLKWVFTDEPSTIEPANSYLAAALISGACVRTGLCNSAVQSGQITTGLRMEGTKWQETIPDELAEVNAVHAVLHLLAGGSRIIREEQIKFCQSELLPALKALAEQNVIVHPEGIILLGNPPFLRNPGFPQTLIGKPSSSGKPSRVLPHFRINGMSRRYGVLVERATIAEAESGFQKDLPLADIWAILFP
;
A
#
# COMPACT_ATOMS: atom_id res chain seq x y z
N MET A 1 -14.02 -7.10 20.04
CA MET A 1 -14.68 -5.87 19.57
C MET A 1 -16.15 -6.19 19.32
N PRO A 2 -17.11 -5.34 19.69
CA PRO A 2 -18.49 -5.52 19.25
C PRO A 2 -18.50 -5.62 17.73
N SER A 3 -19.26 -6.56 17.15
CA SER A 3 -19.40 -6.64 15.69
C SER A 3 -19.83 -5.26 15.18
N LEU A 4 -19.33 -4.84 14.02
CA LEU A 4 -19.87 -3.74 13.20
C LEU A 4 -21.37 -3.96 12.96
N VAL A 5 -22.20 -3.68 13.97
CA VAL A 5 -23.66 -3.75 13.86
C VAL A 5 -24.09 -2.44 13.21
N SER A 6 -24.29 -2.49 11.89
CA SER A 6 -25.08 -1.56 11.06
C SER A 6 -25.17 -0.10 11.55
N SER A 7 -24.04 0.57 11.76
CA SER A 7 -24.11 2.00 12.04
C SER A 7 -24.42 2.78 10.76
N PRO A 8 -25.00 3.99 10.87
CA PRO A 8 -25.22 4.86 9.72
C PRO A 8 -23.92 5.15 8.95
N ILE A 9 -22.81 5.33 9.67
CA ILE A 9 -21.49 5.57 9.09
C ILE A 9 -20.97 4.34 8.34
N ALA A 10 -21.06 3.16 8.97
CA ALA A 10 -20.63 1.91 8.33
C ALA A 10 -21.42 1.63 7.05
N THR A 11 -22.74 1.86 7.09
CA THR A 11 -23.63 1.70 5.93
C THR A 11 -23.30 2.71 4.84
N ALA A 12 -23.10 3.98 5.20
CA ALA A 12 -22.75 5.05 4.27
C ALA A 12 -21.41 4.79 3.58
N LEU A 13 -20.35 4.48 4.33
CA LEU A 13 -19.03 4.26 3.76
C LEU A 13 -18.98 3.00 2.88
N SER A 14 -19.68 1.92 3.27
CA SER A 14 -19.77 0.68 2.47
C SER A 14 -20.51 0.86 1.14
N SER A 15 -21.32 1.93 1.00
CA SER A 15 -21.97 2.27 -0.26
C SER A 15 -21.02 2.92 -1.27
N TYR A 16 -19.84 3.36 -0.81
CA TYR A 16 -18.87 4.13 -1.57
C TYR A 16 -19.44 5.41 -2.21
N ASP A 17 -20.46 6.00 -1.58
CA ASP A 17 -21.10 7.24 -1.99
C ASP A 17 -20.71 8.37 -1.03
N LYS A 18 -20.00 9.37 -1.56
CA LYS A 18 -19.60 10.57 -0.82
C LYS A 18 -20.80 11.30 -0.22
N THR A 19 -21.92 11.39 -0.94
CA THR A 19 -23.13 12.08 -0.45
C THR A 19 -23.73 11.32 0.73
N ALA A 20 -23.76 9.99 0.69
CA ALA A 20 -24.23 9.20 1.83
C ALA A 20 -23.36 9.42 3.08
N VAL A 21 -22.03 9.46 2.92
CA VAL A 21 -21.09 9.72 4.03
C VAL A 21 -21.27 11.13 4.58
N LEU A 22 -21.42 12.14 3.71
CA LEU A 22 -21.68 13.51 4.10
C LEU A 22 -22.96 13.65 4.93
N GLU A 23 -24.06 13.05 4.49
CA GLU A 23 -25.34 13.09 5.21
C GLU A 23 -25.25 12.37 6.56
N ALA A 24 -24.50 11.27 6.65
CA ALA A 24 -24.23 10.60 7.91
C ALA A 24 -23.43 11.49 8.90
N ILE A 25 -22.45 12.25 8.40
CA ILE A 25 -21.72 13.24 9.21
C ILE A 25 -22.64 14.39 9.65
N LYS A 26 -23.44 14.95 8.74
CA LYS A 26 -24.40 16.03 9.05
C LYS A 26 -25.41 15.63 10.13
N ALA A 27 -25.84 14.38 10.14
CA ALA A 27 -26.77 13.87 11.14
C ALA A 27 -26.20 13.87 12.56
N ASN A 28 -24.88 13.70 12.72
CA ASN A 28 -24.22 13.70 14.04
C ASN A 28 -22.74 14.16 13.94
N PRO A 29 -22.44 15.45 13.79
CA PRO A 29 -21.08 15.92 13.49
C PRO A 29 -20.22 16.00 14.76
N THR A 30 -19.76 14.85 15.24
CA THR A 30 -18.95 14.72 16.46
C THR A 30 -17.64 14.01 16.19
N TRP A 31 -16.64 14.19 17.07
CA TRP A 31 -15.38 13.44 17.01
C TRP A 31 -15.62 11.93 16.86
N GLN A 32 -16.53 11.37 17.65
CA GLN A 32 -16.83 9.94 17.66
C GLN A 32 -17.35 9.45 16.31
N THR A 33 -18.15 10.26 15.60
CA THR A 33 -18.62 9.93 14.25
C THR A 33 -17.48 9.84 13.25
N ILE A 34 -16.47 10.71 13.36
CA ILE A 34 -15.29 10.67 12.47
C ILE A 34 -14.34 9.53 12.89
N GLU A 35 -14.25 9.23 14.17
CA GLU A 35 -13.49 8.07 14.68
C GLU A 35 -14.06 6.77 14.14
N GLU A 36 -15.38 6.60 14.24
CA GLU A 36 -16.11 5.47 13.66
C GLU A 36 -15.94 5.38 12.13
N LEU A 37 -15.92 6.53 11.44
CA LEU A 37 -15.66 6.58 10.00
C LEU A 37 -14.25 6.06 9.67
N GLY A 38 -13.27 6.41 10.48
CA GLY A 38 -11.90 5.94 10.35
C GLY A 38 -11.75 4.44 10.66
N ASP A 39 -12.38 3.95 11.73
CA ASP A 39 -12.39 2.52 12.07
C ASP A 39 -13.04 1.69 10.94
N THR A 40 -14.21 2.13 10.47
CA THR A 40 -14.92 1.50 9.34
C THR A 40 -14.06 1.47 8.09
N PHE A 41 -13.35 2.57 7.79
CA PHE A 41 -12.44 2.63 6.65
C PHE A 41 -11.37 1.54 6.72
N VAL A 42 -10.72 1.39 7.87
CA VAL A 42 -9.68 0.37 8.08
C VAL A 42 -10.27 -1.03 7.96
N GLU A 43 -11.43 -1.30 8.56
CA GLU A 43 -12.07 -2.62 8.51
C GLU A 43 -12.46 -3.02 7.09
N LEU A 44 -13.13 -2.12 6.35
CA LEU A 44 -13.49 -2.37 4.95
C LEU A 44 -12.25 -2.56 4.06
N ALA A 45 -11.20 -1.77 4.31
CA ALA A 45 -9.96 -1.87 3.55
C ALA A 45 -9.16 -3.12 3.90
N LYS A 46 -9.19 -3.60 5.15
CA LYS A 46 -8.60 -4.91 5.51
C LYS A 46 -9.34 -6.07 4.84
N GLU A 47 -10.67 -5.98 4.70
CA GLU A 47 -11.46 -6.99 3.98
C GLU A 47 -11.20 -6.96 2.46
N LYS A 48 -11.09 -5.75 1.88
CA LYS A 48 -10.87 -5.54 0.44
C LYS A 48 -9.76 -4.51 0.19
N PRO A 49 -8.47 -4.90 0.33
CA PRO A 49 -7.34 -3.97 0.25
C PRO A 49 -7.28 -3.15 -1.05
N TYR A 50 -7.75 -3.70 -2.16
CA TYR A 50 -7.79 -3.03 -3.44
C TYR A 50 -8.81 -1.87 -3.53
N GLU A 51 -9.78 -1.79 -2.62
CA GLU A 51 -10.74 -0.69 -2.53
C GLU A 51 -10.23 0.50 -1.69
N SER A 52 -9.04 0.37 -1.07
CA SER A 52 -8.49 1.39 -0.16
C SER A 52 -8.41 2.78 -0.81
N GLN A 53 -8.05 2.87 -2.09
CA GLN A 53 -7.99 4.15 -2.80
C GLN A 53 -9.37 4.80 -2.90
N ARG A 54 -10.40 4.01 -3.22
CA ARG A 54 -11.76 4.53 -3.38
C ARG A 54 -12.29 5.06 -2.05
N LEU A 55 -12.07 4.31 -0.97
CA LEU A 55 -12.44 4.74 0.38
C LEU A 55 -11.68 6.00 0.81
N ALA A 56 -10.35 6.03 0.62
CA ALA A 56 -9.54 7.19 0.96
C ALA A 56 -9.92 8.44 0.15
N SER A 57 -10.28 8.28 -1.13
CA SER A 57 -10.76 9.38 -1.98
C SER A 57 -12.04 10.01 -1.42
N ILE A 58 -13.00 9.21 -0.96
CA ILE A 58 -14.23 9.73 -0.35
C ILE A 58 -13.90 10.61 0.86
N LEU A 59 -13.03 10.13 1.74
CA LEU A 59 -12.64 10.86 2.95
C LEU A 59 -11.87 12.15 2.62
N ALA A 60 -10.99 12.12 1.62
CA ALA A 60 -10.21 13.27 1.17
C ALA A 60 -11.10 14.32 0.47
N GLU A 61 -12.05 13.90 -0.36
CA GLU A 61 -12.95 14.81 -1.07
C GLU A 61 -13.92 15.57 -0.15
N LEU A 62 -14.15 15.06 1.06
CA LEU A 62 -14.89 15.77 2.11
C LEU A 62 -14.08 16.91 2.73
N GLU A 63 -12.74 16.90 2.63
CA GLU A 63 -11.89 17.95 3.20
C GLU A 63 -12.17 19.34 2.61
N HIS A 64 -12.54 19.36 1.34
CA HIS A 64 -12.78 20.59 0.58
C HIS A 64 -14.27 20.82 0.28
N ASP A 65 -15.15 19.98 0.83
CA ASP A 65 -16.58 20.11 0.61
C ASP A 65 -17.17 21.19 1.56
N PRO A 66 -17.74 22.28 1.02
CA PRO A 66 -18.26 23.38 1.83
C PRO A 66 -19.49 22.99 2.65
N GLU A 67 -20.14 21.86 2.34
CA GLU A 67 -21.30 21.38 3.09
C GLU A 67 -20.93 20.54 4.32
N VAL A 68 -19.65 20.21 4.50
CA VAL A 68 -19.20 19.46 5.67
C VAL A 68 -19.27 20.36 6.91
N PRO A 69 -20.02 19.97 7.95
CA PRO A 69 -20.15 20.78 9.15
C PRO A 69 -18.84 20.81 9.95
N PHE A 70 -18.70 21.81 10.82
CA PHE A 70 -17.71 21.74 11.87
C PHE A 70 -18.00 20.56 12.80
N ILE A 71 -16.93 19.91 13.25
CA ILE A 71 -17.00 18.72 14.08
C ILE A 71 -16.92 19.12 15.56
N LYS A 72 -17.92 18.72 16.33
CA LYS A 72 -18.00 18.93 17.77
C LYS A 72 -17.04 18.00 18.49
N THR A 73 -16.18 18.57 19.33
CA THR A 73 -15.19 17.84 20.12
C THR A 73 -14.90 18.59 21.43
N LEU A 74 -13.88 18.15 22.16
CA LEU A 74 -13.39 18.78 23.38
C LEU A 74 -11.97 19.32 23.17
N ASP A 75 -11.66 20.46 23.78
CA ASP A 75 -10.29 20.99 23.84
C ASP A 75 -9.46 20.29 24.94
N PHE A 76 -8.23 20.75 25.13
CA PHE A 76 -7.32 20.23 26.17
C PHE A 76 -7.88 20.36 27.60
N ASN A 77 -8.71 21.38 27.86
CA ASN A 77 -9.37 21.63 29.14
C ASN A 77 -10.75 20.96 29.22
N ARG A 78 -11.05 20.03 28.30
CA ARG A 78 -12.33 19.33 28.18
C ARG A 78 -13.53 20.26 27.96
N GLN A 79 -13.30 21.45 27.41
CA GLN A 79 -14.38 22.36 27.03
C GLN A 79 -14.88 22.04 25.61
N PRO A 80 -16.20 22.12 25.36
CA PRO A 80 -16.75 21.96 24.01
C PRO A 80 -16.14 22.95 23.02
N VAL A 81 -15.65 22.44 21.90
CA VAL A 81 -15.14 23.23 20.78
C VAL A 81 -15.57 22.61 19.46
N GLU A 82 -15.54 23.42 18.41
CA GLU A 82 -15.83 22.99 17.05
C GLU A 82 -14.57 23.16 16.19
N LYS A 83 -14.23 22.13 15.40
CA LYS A 83 -13.05 22.13 14.54
C LYS A 83 -13.41 21.77 13.09
N PRO A 84 -12.67 22.28 12.10
CA PRO A 84 -12.85 21.85 10.71
C PRO A 84 -12.64 20.33 10.58
N TYR A 85 -13.45 19.68 9.74
CA TYR A 85 -13.32 18.25 9.44
C TYR A 85 -11.89 17.86 9.05
N SER A 86 -11.23 18.68 8.23
CA SER A 86 -9.84 18.45 7.79
C SER A 86 -8.85 18.22 8.94
N GLN A 87 -8.98 18.97 10.04
CA GLN A 87 -8.12 18.82 11.21
C GLN A 87 -8.40 17.53 11.98
N ILE A 88 -9.66 17.11 12.01
CA ILE A 88 -10.10 15.93 12.75
C ILE A 88 -9.77 14.65 11.98
N VAL A 89 -10.14 14.58 10.70
CA VAL A 89 -9.91 13.40 9.86
C VAL A 89 -8.41 13.09 9.73
N THR A 90 -7.57 14.12 9.55
CA THR A 90 -6.10 13.92 9.45
C THR A 90 -5.53 13.32 10.74
N ALA A 91 -5.97 13.80 11.91
CA ALA A 91 -5.51 13.29 13.19
C ALA A 91 -5.95 11.83 13.40
N ILE A 92 -7.20 11.52 13.07
CA ILE A 92 -7.75 10.16 13.18
C ILE A 92 -7.04 9.21 12.23
N VAL A 93 -6.90 9.57 10.95
CA VAL A 93 -6.19 8.72 9.98
C VAL A 93 -4.72 8.51 10.38
N PHE A 94 -4.05 9.53 10.92
CA PHE A 94 -2.70 9.37 11.44
C PHE A 94 -2.60 8.36 12.59
N ASP A 95 -3.51 8.44 13.57
CA ASP A 95 -3.52 7.50 14.70
C ASP A 95 -3.93 6.08 14.27
N LEU A 96 -4.86 5.96 13.33
CA LEU A 96 -5.23 4.68 12.72
C LEU A 96 -4.06 4.04 11.97
N LEU A 97 -3.30 4.83 11.21
CA LEU A 97 -2.12 4.35 10.50
C LEU A 97 -1.08 3.79 11.47
N LYS A 98 -0.84 4.44 12.61
CA LYS A 98 0.03 3.88 13.66
C LYS A 98 -0.49 2.53 14.15
N TRP A 99 -1.81 2.42 14.35
CA TRP A 99 -2.41 1.19 14.85
C TRP A 99 -2.32 0.05 13.83
N VAL A 100 -2.66 0.27 12.56
CA VAL A 100 -2.58 -0.79 11.53
C VAL A 100 -1.15 -1.26 11.28
N PHE A 101 -0.13 -0.41 11.51
CA PHE A 101 1.27 -0.82 11.44
C PHE A 101 1.77 -1.56 12.68
N THR A 102 0.96 -1.67 13.75
CA THR A 102 1.31 -2.49 14.93
C THR A 102 0.92 -3.96 14.75
N ASP A 103 0.16 -4.28 13.70
CA ASP A 103 -0.11 -5.67 13.33
C ASP A 103 1.21 -6.39 13.05
N GLU A 104 1.41 -7.56 13.67
CA GLU A 104 2.66 -8.31 13.52
C GLU A 104 2.86 -8.72 12.06
N PRO A 105 4.05 -8.45 11.47
CA PRO A 105 4.35 -8.92 10.13
C PRO A 105 4.30 -10.45 10.10
N SER A 106 3.31 -10.99 9.39
CA SER A 106 3.11 -12.43 9.24
C SER A 106 3.55 -12.92 7.85
N THR A 107 3.17 -14.15 7.48
CA THR A 107 3.44 -14.74 6.17
C THR A 107 2.84 -13.89 5.03
N ILE A 108 3.46 -13.90 3.84
CA ILE A 108 2.93 -13.19 2.67
C ILE A 108 1.73 -13.96 2.13
N GLU A 109 0.54 -13.58 2.59
CA GLU A 109 -0.74 -14.14 2.21
C GLU A 109 -1.80 -13.04 2.07
N PRO A 110 -2.90 -13.27 1.32
CA PRO A 110 -3.93 -12.23 1.12
C PRO A 110 -4.58 -11.75 2.43
N ALA A 111 -4.63 -12.59 3.45
CA ALA A 111 -5.21 -12.25 4.76
C ALA A 111 -4.26 -11.45 5.66
N ASN A 112 -3.02 -11.21 5.23
CA ASN A 112 -2.03 -10.49 6.01
C ASN A 112 -2.42 -9.00 6.14
N SER A 113 -2.89 -8.62 7.33
CA SER A 113 -3.35 -7.26 7.62
C SER A 113 -2.23 -6.22 7.58
N TYR A 114 -0.98 -6.61 7.83
CA TYR A 114 0.19 -5.77 7.64
C TYR A 114 0.34 -5.39 6.15
N LEU A 115 0.22 -6.35 5.23
CA LEU A 115 0.28 -6.06 3.79
C LEU A 115 -0.93 -5.24 3.31
N ALA A 116 -2.12 -5.44 3.87
CA ALA A 116 -3.27 -4.56 3.63
C ALA A 116 -2.99 -3.13 4.11
N ALA A 117 -2.31 -2.96 5.25
CA ALA A 117 -1.91 -1.65 5.77
C ALA A 117 -0.99 -0.89 4.81
N ALA A 118 -0.15 -1.57 4.03
CA ALA A 118 0.64 -0.94 2.97
C ALA A 118 -0.23 -0.26 1.90
N LEU A 119 -1.31 -0.95 1.46
CA LEU A 119 -2.24 -0.41 0.47
C LEU A 119 -3.08 0.73 1.05
N ILE A 120 -3.56 0.58 2.29
CA ILE A 120 -4.28 1.64 3.02
C ILE A 120 -3.41 2.88 3.11
N SER A 121 -2.17 2.73 3.57
CA SER A 121 -1.24 3.82 3.73
C SER A 121 -0.91 4.49 2.39
N GLY A 122 -0.58 3.72 1.36
CA GLY A 122 -0.31 4.25 0.04
C GLY A 122 -1.52 4.98 -0.55
N ALA A 123 -2.73 4.44 -0.39
CA ALA A 123 -3.97 5.09 -0.79
C ALA A 123 -4.17 6.46 -0.09
N CYS A 124 -3.93 6.53 1.21
CA CYS A 124 -4.02 7.78 1.96
C CYS A 124 -3.02 8.83 1.43
N VAL A 125 -1.79 8.42 1.09
CA VAL A 125 -0.81 9.32 0.47
C VAL A 125 -1.31 9.77 -0.90
N ARG A 126 -1.68 8.83 -1.77
CA ARG A 126 -2.07 9.09 -3.16
C ARG A 126 -3.22 10.10 -3.25
N THR A 127 -4.20 9.96 -2.37
CA THR A 127 -5.38 10.83 -2.31
C THR A 127 -5.11 12.15 -1.61
N GLY A 128 -4.02 12.25 -0.84
CA GLY A 128 -3.70 13.43 -0.01
C GLY A 128 -4.38 13.39 1.37
N LEU A 129 -5.09 12.31 1.70
CA LEU A 129 -5.77 12.15 2.99
C LEU A 129 -4.81 12.16 4.18
N CYS A 130 -3.62 11.56 4.03
CA CYS A 130 -2.59 11.57 5.07
C CYS A 130 -1.20 11.38 4.48
N ASN A 131 -0.27 12.23 4.93
CA ASN A 131 1.16 12.13 4.66
C ASN A 131 1.93 12.37 5.97
N SER A 132 2.57 11.32 6.49
CA SER A 132 3.20 11.34 7.81
C SER A 132 4.55 10.62 7.83
N ALA A 133 5.40 11.03 8.78
CA ALA A 133 6.70 10.40 8.99
C ALA A 133 6.61 8.91 9.38
N VAL A 134 5.49 8.47 9.95
CA VAL A 134 5.24 7.04 10.25
C VAL A 134 5.18 6.24 8.95
N GLN A 135 4.46 6.75 7.96
CA GLN A 135 4.34 6.11 6.65
C GLN A 135 5.69 6.09 5.92
N SER A 136 6.45 7.20 5.96
CA SER A 136 7.82 7.25 5.44
C SER A 136 8.72 6.23 6.14
N GLY A 137 8.62 6.12 7.46
CA GLY A 137 9.38 5.17 8.26
C GLY A 137 9.15 3.72 7.83
N GLN A 138 7.90 3.35 7.51
CA GLN A 138 7.60 2.00 7.01
C GLN A 138 8.26 1.71 5.66
N ILE A 139 8.30 2.70 4.75
CA ILE A 139 8.98 2.57 3.45
C ILE A 139 10.48 2.40 3.65
N THR A 140 11.11 3.32 4.40
CA THR A 140 12.57 3.34 4.53
C THR A 140 13.10 2.15 5.34
N THR A 141 12.33 1.69 6.32
CA THR A 141 12.60 0.48 7.12
C THR A 141 12.54 -0.78 6.25
N GLY A 142 11.45 -0.99 5.50
CA GLY A 142 11.31 -2.16 4.64
C GLY A 142 12.29 -2.20 3.48
N LEU A 143 12.68 -1.03 2.94
CA LEU A 143 13.72 -0.93 1.92
C LEU A 143 15.14 -1.01 2.48
N ARG A 144 15.31 -1.01 3.82
CA ARG A 144 16.62 -0.97 4.47
C ARG A 144 17.50 0.17 3.91
N MET A 145 16.96 1.39 3.81
CA MET A 145 17.70 2.57 3.33
C MET A 145 18.85 2.95 4.28
N GLU A 146 19.96 3.44 3.72
CA GLU A 146 21.17 3.78 4.49
C GLU A 146 20.91 4.96 5.43
N GLY A 147 21.58 4.99 6.59
CA GLY A 147 21.40 6.05 7.58
C GLY A 147 20.08 5.99 8.36
N THR A 148 19.20 5.05 8.02
CA THR A 148 18.05 4.72 8.87
C THR A 148 18.48 3.75 9.95
N LYS A 149 18.26 4.11 11.23
CA LYS A 149 18.58 3.24 12.39
C LYS A 149 17.78 1.92 12.39
N TRP A 150 16.87 1.75 11.45
CA TRP A 150 15.93 0.63 11.38
C TRP A 150 16.55 -0.64 10.78
N GLN A 151 17.64 -0.52 10.02
CA GLN A 151 18.38 -1.66 9.46
C GLN A 151 18.87 -2.64 10.54
N GLU A 152 19.11 -2.17 11.77
CA GLU A 152 19.59 -2.97 12.91
C GLU A 152 18.47 -3.67 13.69
N THR A 153 17.20 -3.44 13.32
CA THR A 153 16.04 -3.79 14.18
C THR A 153 15.09 -4.85 13.61
N ILE A 154 15.18 -5.18 12.32
CA ILE A 154 14.30 -6.19 11.70
C ILE A 154 15.02 -7.55 11.69
N PRO A 155 14.50 -8.57 12.37
CA PRO A 155 15.00 -9.95 12.24
C PRO A 155 15.00 -10.38 10.77
N ASP A 156 16.00 -11.15 10.35
CA ASP A 156 16.08 -11.61 8.96
C ASP A 156 14.85 -12.42 8.52
N GLU A 157 14.15 -13.08 9.46
CA GLU A 157 12.91 -13.80 9.17
C GLU A 157 11.77 -12.87 8.71
N LEU A 158 11.80 -11.60 9.11
CA LEU A 158 10.79 -10.59 8.75
C LEU A 158 11.25 -9.68 7.61
N ALA A 159 12.48 -9.83 7.12
CA ALA A 159 13.06 -8.97 6.09
C ALA A 159 12.20 -8.96 4.82
N GLU A 160 11.74 -10.13 4.40
CA GLU A 160 10.97 -10.31 3.18
C GLU A 160 9.60 -9.64 3.25
N VAL A 161 8.80 -9.90 4.29
CA VAL A 161 7.45 -9.29 4.43
C VAL A 161 7.54 -7.77 4.56
N ASN A 162 8.57 -7.25 5.23
CA ASN A 162 8.81 -5.80 5.33
C ASN A 162 9.20 -5.19 3.98
N ALA A 163 10.04 -5.87 3.20
CA ALA A 163 10.38 -5.44 1.85
C ALA A 163 9.13 -5.41 0.95
N VAL A 164 8.31 -6.46 0.97
CA VAL A 164 7.03 -6.50 0.23
C VAL A 164 6.09 -5.39 0.68
N HIS A 165 5.95 -5.17 1.98
CA HIS A 165 5.16 -4.07 2.53
C HIS A 165 5.60 -2.70 1.98
N ALA A 166 6.90 -2.39 2.04
CA ALA A 166 7.43 -1.12 1.55
C ALA A 166 7.20 -0.95 0.04
N VAL A 167 7.40 -2.00 -0.75
CA VAL A 167 7.18 -2.01 -2.19
C VAL A 167 5.70 -1.82 -2.54
N LEU A 168 4.78 -2.50 -1.85
CA LEU A 168 3.33 -2.29 -2.00
C LEU A 168 2.93 -0.85 -1.68
N HIS A 169 3.46 -0.31 -0.58
CA HIS A 169 3.20 1.06 -0.16
C HIS A 169 3.67 2.05 -1.23
N LEU A 170 4.87 1.86 -1.79
CA LEU A 170 5.40 2.67 -2.90
C LEU A 170 4.49 2.65 -4.12
N LEU A 171 4.06 1.46 -4.56
CA LEU A 171 3.15 1.34 -5.69
C LEU A 171 1.79 1.98 -5.40
N ALA A 172 1.21 1.72 -4.23
CA ALA A 172 -0.08 2.23 -3.82
C ALA A 172 -0.07 3.75 -3.60
N GLY A 173 1.03 4.34 -3.17
CA GLY A 173 1.16 5.81 -3.09
C GLY A 173 1.50 6.47 -4.42
N GLY A 174 2.10 5.72 -5.35
CA GLY A 174 2.34 6.14 -6.72
C GLY A 174 3.19 7.40 -6.82
N SER A 175 2.88 8.25 -7.79
CA SER A 175 3.63 9.48 -8.07
C SER A 175 3.70 10.44 -6.88
N ARG A 176 2.72 10.36 -5.97
CA ARG A 176 2.56 11.30 -4.87
C ARG A 176 3.57 11.09 -3.74
N ILE A 177 4.03 9.85 -3.53
CA ILE A 177 5.12 9.55 -2.59
C ILE A 177 6.39 10.34 -2.92
N ILE A 178 6.66 10.51 -4.22
CA ILE A 178 7.84 11.22 -4.71
C ILE A 178 7.63 12.75 -4.66
N ARG A 179 6.44 13.21 -5.03
CA ARG A 179 6.15 14.65 -5.20
C ARG A 179 5.86 15.38 -3.90
N GLU A 180 5.15 14.77 -2.95
CA GLU A 180 4.74 15.39 -1.69
C GLU A 180 5.78 15.21 -0.58
N GLU A 181 7.05 15.04 -0.98
CA GLU A 181 8.19 15.02 -0.07
C GLU A 181 8.19 13.90 0.99
N GLN A 182 7.31 12.89 0.87
CA GLN A 182 7.19 11.83 1.87
C GLN A 182 8.50 11.09 2.11
N ILE A 183 9.30 10.89 1.05
CA ILE A 183 10.66 10.35 1.14
C ILE A 183 11.71 11.35 0.61
N LYS A 184 11.45 12.66 0.66
CA LYS A 184 12.32 13.70 0.06
C LYS A 184 13.80 13.52 0.38
N PHE A 185 14.11 13.30 1.66
CA PHE A 185 15.48 13.19 2.13
C PHE A 185 16.18 11.91 1.67
N CYS A 186 15.43 10.89 1.26
CA CYS A 186 15.93 9.59 0.83
C CYS A 186 15.58 9.30 -0.64
N GLN A 187 15.11 10.29 -1.41
CA GLN A 187 14.61 10.07 -2.78
C GLN A 187 15.73 9.55 -3.70
N SER A 188 16.95 10.06 -3.53
CA SER A 188 18.14 9.58 -4.26
C SER A 188 18.52 8.14 -3.93
N GLU A 189 18.12 7.64 -2.76
CA GLU A 189 18.43 6.29 -2.28
C GLU A 189 17.36 5.27 -2.68
N LEU A 190 16.18 5.72 -3.13
CA LEU A 190 15.05 4.84 -3.46
C LEU A 190 15.41 3.77 -4.49
N LEU A 191 15.90 4.19 -5.66
CA LEU A 191 16.24 3.26 -6.74
C LEU A 191 17.44 2.35 -6.36
N PRO A 192 18.53 2.87 -5.77
CA PRO A 192 19.59 2.02 -5.22
C PRO A 192 19.08 0.97 -4.22
N ALA A 193 18.22 1.35 -3.27
CA ALA A 193 17.70 0.43 -2.26
C ALA A 193 16.84 -0.68 -2.88
N LEU A 194 15.96 -0.35 -3.82
CA LEU A 194 15.17 -1.33 -4.56
C LEU A 194 16.05 -2.31 -5.35
N LYS A 195 17.13 -1.82 -5.98
CA LYS A 195 18.08 -2.68 -6.70
C LYS A 195 18.87 -3.58 -5.74
N ALA A 196 19.24 -3.06 -4.57
CA ALA A 196 19.92 -3.85 -3.55
C ALA A 196 19.06 -5.00 -3.01
N LEU A 197 17.75 -4.78 -2.76
CA LEU A 197 16.82 -5.85 -2.39
C LEU A 197 16.80 -6.97 -3.44
N ALA A 198 16.73 -6.60 -4.72
CA ALA A 198 16.70 -7.54 -5.83
C ALA A 198 18.02 -8.31 -5.98
N GLU A 199 19.16 -7.63 -5.87
CA GLU A 199 20.50 -8.23 -5.95
C GLU A 199 20.77 -9.20 -4.80
N GLN A 200 20.31 -8.86 -3.60
CA GLN A 200 20.45 -9.69 -2.40
C GLN A 200 19.42 -10.83 -2.35
N ASN A 201 18.45 -10.85 -3.27
CA ASN A 201 17.31 -11.77 -3.24
C ASN A 201 16.61 -11.73 -1.88
N VAL A 202 16.26 -10.54 -1.37
CA VAL A 202 15.53 -10.42 -0.10
C VAL A 202 14.11 -10.96 -0.23
N ILE A 203 13.47 -10.72 -1.38
CA ILE A 203 12.12 -11.21 -1.68
C ILE A 203 12.22 -12.51 -2.48
N VAL A 204 11.89 -13.63 -1.85
CA VAL A 204 12.07 -15.02 -2.32
C VAL A 204 10.77 -15.84 -2.40
N HIS A 205 9.61 -15.24 -2.07
CA HIS A 205 8.39 -15.96 -1.69
C HIS A 205 7.93 -17.00 -2.75
N PRO A 206 7.73 -18.26 -2.34
CA PRO A 206 7.71 -19.41 -3.25
C PRO A 206 6.35 -19.79 -3.87
N GLU A 207 5.32 -18.94 -3.90
CA GLU A 207 3.94 -19.35 -4.29
C GLU A 207 3.32 -18.65 -5.52
N GLY A 208 3.81 -18.92 -6.75
CA GLY A 208 2.99 -19.57 -7.82
C GLY A 208 2.29 -18.84 -9.00
N ILE A 209 3.01 -18.39 -10.07
CA ILE A 209 2.67 -17.76 -11.43
C ILE A 209 1.24 -17.82 -12.06
N ILE A 210 0.72 -16.67 -12.58
CA ILE A 210 0.33 -16.30 -14.00
C ILE A 210 0.03 -14.78 -14.11
N LEU A 211 0.88 -13.99 -14.81
CA LEU A 211 0.46 -12.81 -15.62
C LEU A 211 1.55 -12.12 -16.47
N LEU A 212 2.74 -12.69 -16.69
CA LEU A 212 3.74 -12.13 -17.62
C LEU A 212 3.82 -12.85 -18.98
N GLY A 213 2.70 -13.40 -19.43
CA GLY A 213 2.52 -13.79 -20.82
C GLY A 213 1.88 -12.71 -21.70
N ASN A 214 1.13 -11.75 -21.13
CA ASN A 214 0.39 -10.73 -21.91
C ASN A 214 -0.33 -9.62 -21.09
N PRO A 215 0.28 -8.91 -20.12
CA PRO A 215 -0.40 -7.76 -19.54
C PRO A 215 -0.38 -6.56 -20.49
N PRO A 216 -1.52 -5.86 -20.69
CA PRO A 216 -1.64 -4.74 -21.62
C PRO A 216 -0.73 -3.53 -21.28
N PHE A 217 -0.25 -3.42 -20.04
CA PHE A 217 0.59 -2.31 -19.56
C PHE A 217 2.06 -2.38 -20.02
N LEU A 218 2.57 -3.57 -20.39
CA LEU A 218 3.91 -3.73 -21.00
C LEU A 218 3.95 -3.44 -22.51
N ARG A 219 2.83 -3.00 -23.11
CA ARG A 219 2.78 -2.53 -24.52
C ARG A 219 3.24 -1.09 -24.69
N ASN A 220 3.77 -0.47 -23.64
CA ASN A 220 4.32 0.87 -23.73
C ASN A 220 5.66 0.80 -24.50
N PRO A 221 5.83 1.48 -25.65
CA PRO A 221 7.01 1.35 -26.51
C PRO A 221 8.33 1.83 -25.89
N GLY A 222 8.32 2.31 -24.65
CA GLY A 222 9.50 2.68 -23.86
C GLY A 222 10.02 1.60 -22.90
N PHE A 223 9.41 0.42 -22.81
CA PHE A 223 9.85 -0.63 -21.89
C PHE A 223 11.02 -1.45 -22.49
N PRO A 224 12.18 -1.58 -21.82
CA PRO A 224 13.28 -2.40 -22.33
C PRO A 224 12.89 -3.88 -22.36
N GLN A 225 12.71 -4.44 -23.56
CA GLN A 225 12.47 -5.88 -23.75
C GLN A 225 13.68 -6.77 -23.36
N THR A 226 14.80 -6.16 -22.98
CA THR A 226 16.08 -6.82 -22.71
C THR A 226 16.14 -7.60 -21.39
N LEU A 227 15.15 -7.46 -20.49
CA LEU A 227 15.07 -8.22 -19.25
C LEU A 227 14.40 -9.61 -19.40
N ILE A 228 13.88 -9.91 -20.60
CA ILE A 228 13.41 -11.26 -20.95
C ILE A 228 14.55 -11.96 -21.69
N GLY A 229 15.37 -12.70 -20.94
CA GLY A 229 16.44 -13.50 -21.52
C GLY A 229 15.92 -14.39 -22.64
N LYS A 230 16.36 -14.17 -23.88
CA LYS A 230 16.07 -15.06 -24.99
C LYS A 230 16.69 -16.44 -24.70
N PRO A 231 15.94 -17.54 -24.82
CA PRO A 231 16.54 -18.86 -24.75
C PRO A 231 17.49 -19.02 -25.94
N SER A 232 18.79 -19.19 -25.62
CA SER A 232 19.84 -19.54 -26.56
C SER A 232 19.53 -20.88 -27.22
N SER A 233 19.33 -20.88 -28.54
CA SER A 233 19.15 -22.08 -29.35
C SER A 233 20.45 -22.43 -30.08
N SER A 234 21.34 -23.20 -29.45
CA SER A 234 22.36 -23.98 -30.18
C SER A 234 22.91 -25.13 -29.35
N GLY A 235 22.53 -26.37 -29.70
CA GLY A 235 23.16 -27.59 -29.19
C GLY A 235 22.30 -28.85 -29.37
N LYS A 236 22.61 -29.68 -30.38
CA LYS A 236 22.02 -31.01 -30.58
C LYS A 236 22.53 -32.02 -29.54
N PRO A 237 21.79 -33.12 -29.28
CA PRO A 237 21.85 -33.85 -28.01
C PRO A 237 22.80 -35.06 -28.05
N SER A 238 23.36 -35.43 -26.89
CA SER A 238 23.87 -36.80 -26.70
C SER A 238 23.87 -37.22 -25.22
N ARG A 239 23.30 -38.41 -25.00
CA ARG A 239 23.41 -39.35 -23.86
C ARG A 239 22.82 -38.99 -22.49
N VAL A 240 21.64 -39.58 -22.27
CA VAL A 240 21.15 -40.34 -21.10
C VAL A 240 21.81 -40.05 -19.75
N LEU A 241 21.05 -39.38 -18.85
CA LEU A 241 21.03 -39.57 -17.39
C LEU A 241 19.63 -39.19 -16.86
N PRO A 242 19.21 -39.69 -15.67
CA PRO A 242 17.81 -40.02 -15.38
C PRO A 242 16.95 -38.83 -14.96
N HIS A 243 15.64 -39.00 -15.16
CA HIS A 243 14.51 -38.19 -14.68
C HIS A 243 14.83 -37.03 -13.72
N PHE A 244 15.09 -35.84 -14.28
CA PHE A 244 14.74 -34.60 -13.60
C PHE A 244 13.25 -34.33 -13.87
N ARG A 245 12.42 -34.59 -12.85
CA ARG A 245 11.05 -34.07 -12.82
C ARG A 245 11.09 -32.54 -12.89
N ILE A 246 10.29 -32.00 -13.80
CA ILE A 246 10.00 -30.59 -13.97
C ILE A 246 9.39 -30.05 -12.66
N ASN A 247 10.15 -29.27 -11.88
CA ASN A 247 9.69 -28.60 -10.65
C ASN A 247 10.29 -27.18 -10.56
N GLY A 248 10.12 -26.37 -11.61
CA GLY A 248 10.82 -25.09 -11.76
C GLY A 248 9.97 -23.83 -11.96
N MET A 249 8.64 -23.91 -11.98
CA MET A 249 7.79 -22.80 -12.45
C MET A 249 6.87 -22.15 -11.41
N SER A 250 7.09 -22.36 -10.11
CA SER A 250 6.11 -21.94 -9.09
C SER A 250 6.56 -20.87 -8.08
N ARG A 251 7.63 -20.08 -8.27
CA ARG A 251 8.30 -19.41 -7.12
C ARG A 251 8.53 -17.88 -7.14
N ARG A 252 7.68 -17.00 -7.71
CA ARG A 252 8.16 -15.62 -8.03
C ARG A 252 7.19 -14.42 -7.96
N TYR A 253 6.27 -14.29 -7.00
CA TYR A 253 5.35 -13.11 -7.00
C TYR A 253 5.84 -11.86 -6.31
N GLY A 254 6.47 -11.97 -5.15
CA GLY A 254 7.08 -10.80 -4.51
C GLY A 254 8.11 -10.12 -5.44
N VAL A 255 8.82 -10.93 -6.26
CA VAL A 255 9.74 -10.45 -7.31
C VAL A 255 9.03 -9.67 -8.41
N LEU A 256 7.76 -9.96 -8.74
CA LEU A 256 7.01 -9.19 -9.74
C LEU A 256 6.63 -7.82 -9.20
N VAL A 257 6.16 -7.75 -7.95
CA VAL A 257 5.85 -6.47 -7.30
C VAL A 257 7.11 -5.62 -7.17
N GLU A 258 8.23 -6.22 -6.76
CA GLU A 258 9.54 -5.56 -6.70
C GLU A 258 9.95 -5.00 -8.08
N ARG A 259 9.90 -5.82 -9.14
CA ARG A 259 10.25 -5.39 -10.50
C ARG A 259 9.33 -4.30 -11.03
N ALA A 260 8.03 -4.37 -10.74
CA ALA A 260 7.09 -3.32 -11.10
C ALA A 260 7.48 -2.01 -10.41
N THR A 261 7.84 -2.05 -9.14
CA THR A 261 8.28 -0.87 -8.37
C THR A 261 9.60 -0.32 -8.87
N ILE A 262 10.56 -1.17 -9.24
CA ILE A 262 11.81 -0.72 -9.88
C ILE A 262 11.49 0.00 -11.19
N ALA A 263 10.63 -0.56 -12.04
CA ALA A 263 10.28 0.06 -13.32
C ALA A 263 9.56 1.41 -13.12
N GLU A 264 8.63 1.49 -12.17
CA GLU A 264 7.98 2.75 -11.82
C GLU A 264 9.00 3.76 -11.28
N ALA A 265 9.90 3.35 -10.37
CA ALA A 265 10.97 4.21 -9.84
C ALA A 265 11.91 4.71 -10.94
N GLU A 266 12.29 3.88 -11.91
CA GLU A 266 13.11 4.28 -13.06
C GLU A 266 12.38 5.29 -13.96
N SER A 267 11.06 5.20 -14.07
CA SER A 267 10.25 6.20 -14.79
C SER A 267 10.03 7.48 -13.98
N GLY A 268 10.28 7.45 -12.68
CA GLY A 268 9.91 8.52 -11.74
C GLY A 268 8.43 8.50 -11.35
N PHE A 269 7.81 7.31 -11.31
CA PHE A 269 6.39 7.08 -11.03
C PHE A 269 5.49 7.95 -11.90
N GLN A 270 5.59 7.83 -13.23
CA GLN A 270 4.82 8.71 -14.14
C GLN A 270 3.33 8.41 -14.15
N LYS A 271 2.92 7.20 -13.77
CA LYS A 271 1.53 6.75 -13.78
C LYS A 271 1.22 5.98 -12.50
N ASP A 272 0.04 6.22 -11.97
CA ASP A 272 -0.44 5.47 -10.82
C ASP A 272 -1.08 4.16 -11.31
N LEU A 273 -0.61 3.03 -10.78
CA LEU A 273 -1.21 1.73 -11.05
C LEU A 273 -2.50 1.55 -10.22
N PRO A 274 -3.57 0.96 -10.78
CA PRO A 274 -4.75 0.57 -10.01
C PRO A 274 -4.38 -0.37 -8.85
N LEU A 275 -4.96 -0.16 -7.67
CA LEU A 275 -4.66 -1.00 -6.50
C LEU A 275 -5.07 -2.46 -6.69
N ALA A 276 -6.14 -2.71 -7.45
CA ALA A 276 -6.52 -4.07 -7.85
C ALA A 276 -5.41 -4.77 -8.64
N ASP A 277 -4.76 -4.06 -9.56
CA ASP A 277 -3.65 -4.60 -10.34
C ASP A 277 -2.42 -4.83 -9.44
N ILE A 278 -2.10 -3.89 -8.55
CA ILE A 278 -1.00 -4.05 -7.57
C ILE A 278 -1.22 -5.28 -6.69
N TRP A 279 -2.44 -5.43 -6.14
CA TRP A 279 -2.79 -6.56 -5.28
C TRP A 279 -2.76 -7.89 -6.05
N ALA A 280 -3.27 -7.91 -7.29
CA ALA A 280 -3.25 -9.10 -8.14
C ALA A 280 -1.84 -9.49 -8.60
N ILE A 281 -0.86 -8.57 -8.63
CA ILE A 281 0.55 -8.95 -8.90
C ILE A 281 1.11 -9.78 -7.74
N LEU A 282 0.71 -9.47 -6.50
CA LEU A 282 1.15 -10.19 -5.31
C LEU A 282 0.33 -11.47 -5.07
N PHE A 283 -0.98 -11.40 -5.31
CA PHE A 283 -1.98 -12.44 -5.05
C PHE A 283 -2.94 -12.61 -6.25
N PRO A 284 -2.49 -13.27 -7.34
CA PRO A 284 -3.30 -13.47 -8.54
C PRO A 284 -4.36 -14.57 -8.43
#